data_AF-A0A2A6RNY3-F1
#
_entry.id   AF-A0A2A6RNY3-F1
#
_cell.length_a   1.000
_cell.length_b   1.000
_cell.length_c   1.000
_cell.angle_alpha   90.00
_cell.angle_beta   90.00
_cell.angle_gamma   90.00
#
_symmetry.space_group_name_H-M   'P 1'
#
loop_
_entity.id
_entity.type
_entity.pdbx_description
1 polymer ?
#
loop_
_entity_poly.entity_id
_entity_poly.type
_entity_poly.pdbx_seq_one_letter_code
_entity_poly.pdbx_strand_id
1 'polypeptide(L)'
;MTTPTSTEEQQWQAATAALLRIIFPHDALVWIIAEEYGSDGPVWRTTLVCQGEWRQWMRRRYRYDIPSGTLHFAGEEPISGAELRSVRQQGRRL
;
A
#
# COMPACT_ATOMS: atom_id res chain seq x y z
N MET A 1 23.93 -0.25 -0.23
CA MET A 1 22.53 0.17 -0.04
C MET A 1 22.38 0.64 1.38
N THR A 2 22.00 1.89 1.57
CA THR A 2 21.80 2.48 2.90
C THR A 2 20.41 2.09 3.37
N THR A 3 20.31 1.48 4.55
CA THR A 3 19.02 1.24 5.20
C THR A 3 18.40 2.59 5.53
N PRO A 4 17.12 2.84 5.20
CA PRO A 4 16.48 4.11 5.51
C PRO A 4 16.38 4.32 7.01
N THR A 5 16.41 5.59 7.42
CA THR A 5 16.12 5.98 8.80
C THR A 5 14.62 5.93 9.06
N SER A 6 14.22 5.75 10.33
CA SER A 6 12.80 5.71 10.71
C SER A 6 12.04 6.99 10.29
N THR A 7 12.71 8.14 10.27
CA THR A 7 12.13 9.41 9.81
C THR A 7 11.84 9.40 8.31
N GLU A 8 12.76 8.88 7.49
CA GLU A 8 12.55 8.76 6.04
C GLU A 8 11.42 7.80 5.71
N GLU A 9 11.36 6.65 6.41
CA GLU A 9 10.27 5.69 6.26
C GLU A 9 8.91 6.33 6.57
N GLN A 10 8.81 7.07 7.68
CA GLN A 10 7.59 7.80 8.03
C GLN A 10 7.18 8.82 6.94
N GLN A 11 8.16 9.53 6.38
CA GLN A 11 7.90 10.50 5.31
C GLN A 11 7.36 9.81 4.06
N TRP A 12 7.91 8.67 3.64
CA TRP A 12 7.44 7.95 2.46
C TRP A 12 6.11 7.23 2.70
N GLN A 13 5.86 6.74 3.91
CA GLN A 13 4.54 6.26 4.32
C GLN A 13 3.49 7.36 4.20
N ALA A 14 3.78 8.56 4.70
CA ALA A 14 2.87 9.70 4.63
C ALA A 14 2.63 10.16 3.18
N ALA A 15 3.69 10.28 2.37
CA ALA A 15 3.60 10.64 0.96
C ALA A 15 2.77 9.61 0.17
N THR A 16 3.06 8.32 0.38
CA THR A 16 2.31 7.23 -0.27
C THR A 16 0.85 7.22 0.16
N ALA A 17 0.57 7.40 1.45
CA ALA A 17 -0.80 7.45 1.95
C ALA A 17 -1.59 8.66 1.39
N ALA A 18 -0.94 9.81 1.19
CA ALA A 18 -1.55 10.96 0.55
C ALA A 18 -1.93 10.67 -0.91
N LEU A 19 -1.05 10.02 -1.68
CA LEU A 19 -1.34 9.64 -3.07
C LEU A 19 -2.42 8.56 -3.16
N LEU A 20 -2.40 7.57 -2.27
CA LEU A 20 -3.45 6.54 -2.20
C LEU A 20 -4.82 7.15 -1.91
N ARG A 21 -4.90 8.19 -1.07
CA ARG A 21 -6.16 8.93 -0.81
C ARG A 21 -6.71 9.68 -2.02
N ILE A 22 -5.90 9.94 -3.04
CA ILE A 22 -6.37 10.50 -4.32
C ILE A 22 -7.01 9.39 -5.19
N ILE A 23 -6.47 8.17 -5.10
CA ILE A 23 -6.91 7.02 -5.90
C ILE A 23 -8.17 6.38 -5.34
N PHE A 24 -8.27 6.27 -4.02
CA PHE A 24 -9.39 5.61 -3.34
C PHE A 24 -10.39 6.65 -2.80
N PRO A 25 -11.70 6.41 -2.96
CA PRO A 25 -12.71 7.28 -2.38
C PRO A 25 -12.65 7.24 -0.84
N HIS A 26 -13.13 8.30 -0.20
CA HIS A 26 -13.00 8.48 1.26
C HIS A 26 -13.68 7.37 2.09
N ASP A 27 -14.78 6.80 1.59
CA ASP A 27 -15.50 5.69 2.21
C ASP A 27 -14.96 4.31 1.83
N ALA A 28 -13.92 4.26 0.97
CA ALA A 28 -13.32 3.01 0.55
C ALA A 28 -12.78 2.23 1.73
N LEU A 29 -13.03 0.92 1.71
CA LEU A 29 -12.48 0.02 2.69
C LEU A 29 -11.07 -0.43 2.29
N VAL A 30 -10.05 0.31 2.72
CA VAL A 30 -8.63 0.04 2.41
C VAL A 30 -7.82 -0.24 3.67
N TRP A 31 -7.06 -1.35 3.68
CA TRP A 31 -6.11 -1.69 4.72
C TRP A 31 -4.71 -1.84 4.13
N ILE A 32 -3.74 -1.13 4.66
CA ILE A 32 -2.31 -1.33 4.39
C ILE A 32 -1.84 -2.51 5.24
N ILE A 33 -1.22 -3.50 4.60
CA ILE A 33 -0.81 -4.76 5.26
C ILE A 33 0.70 -4.99 5.24
N ALA A 34 1.42 -4.32 4.34
CA ALA A 34 2.87 -4.33 4.33
C ALA A 34 3.40 -3.06 3.68
N GLU A 35 4.48 -2.52 4.23
CA GLU A 35 5.23 -1.43 3.65
C GLU A 35 6.72 -1.70 3.83
N GLU A 36 7.50 -1.50 2.79
CA GLU A 36 8.93 -1.79 2.81
C GLU A 36 9.69 -0.93 1.80
N TYR A 37 10.95 -0.61 2.12
CA TYR A 37 11.86 -0.02 1.16
C TYR A 37 12.40 -1.11 0.23
N GLY A 38 12.32 -0.87 -1.08
CA GLY A 38 12.72 -1.82 -2.11
C GLY A 38 14.21 -2.10 -2.10
N SER A 39 14.57 -3.38 -2.26
CA SER A 39 15.97 -3.79 -2.34
C SER A 39 16.60 -3.57 -3.73
N ASP A 40 15.80 -3.14 -4.71
CA ASP A 40 16.16 -3.01 -6.12
C ASP A 40 16.25 -1.54 -6.58
N GLY A 41 16.03 -0.58 -5.69
CA GLY A 41 16.09 0.84 -6.01
C GLY A 41 15.42 1.72 -4.95
N PRO A 42 15.42 3.05 -5.14
CA PRO A 42 14.78 4.00 -4.22
C PRO A 42 13.27 4.00 -4.38
N VAL A 43 12.64 2.88 -4.04
CA VAL A 43 11.19 2.69 -4.13
C VAL A 43 10.62 2.31 -2.77
N TRP A 44 9.49 2.91 -2.40
CA TRP A 44 8.69 2.47 -1.27
C TRP A 44 7.55 1.58 -1.78
N ARG A 45 7.51 0.33 -1.33
CA ARG A 45 6.51 -0.65 -1.74
C ARG A 45 5.41 -0.69 -0.70
N THR A 46 4.16 -0.55 -1.14
CA THR A 46 2.99 -0.65 -0.28
C THR A 46 2.07 -1.73 -0.79
N THR A 47 1.77 -2.71 0.06
CA THR A 47 0.74 -3.72 -0.21
C THR A 47 -0.48 -3.40 0.63
N LEU A 48 -1.63 -3.34 -0.04
CA LEU A 48 -2.91 -3.04 0.60
C LEU A 48 -3.98 -4.04 0.17
N VAL A 49 -5.05 -4.08 0.92
CA VAL A 49 -6.28 -4.80 0.61
C VAL A 49 -7.42 -3.81 0.50
N CYS A 50 -8.15 -3.88 -0.61
CA CYS A 50 -9.30 -3.03 -0.87
C CYS A 50 -10.43 -3.82 -1.52
N GLN A 51 -11.63 -3.25 -1.50
CA GLN A 51 -12.75 -3.78 -2.26
C GLN A 51 -12.62 -3.34 -3.73
N GLY A 52 -12.52 -4.31 -4.64
CA GLY A 52 -12.48 -4.08 -6.08
C GLY A 52 -13.88 -3.93 -6.69
N GLU A 53 -13.91 -3.81 -8.02
CA GLU A 53 -15.14 -3.81 -8.79
C GLU A 53 -15.87 -5.15 -8.56
N TRP A 54 -17.20 -5.12 -8.38
CA TRP A 54 -18.04 -6.27 -7.98
C TRP A 54 -17.89 -6.76 -6.54
N ARG A 55 -17.47 -5.91 -5.62
CA ARG A 55 -17.41 -6.20 -4.17
C ARG A 55 -16.44 -7.32 -3.78
N GLN A 56 -15.60 -7.78 -4.70
CA GLN A 56 -14.55 -8.74 -4.42
C GLN A 56 -13.41 -8.06 -3.66
N TRP A 57 -12.79 -8.78 -2.72
CA TRP A 57 -11.63 -8.27 -2.01
C TRP A 57 -10.36 -8.58 -2.79
N MET A 58 -9.57 -7.54 -3.01
CA MET A 58 -8.35 -7.58 -3.81
C MET A 58 -7.18 -7.11 -2.96
N ARG A 59 -6.06 -7.81 -3.07
CA ARG A 59 -4.76 -7.31 -2.65
C ARG A 59 -4.17 -6.55 -3.81
N ARG A 60 -3.78 -5.29 -3.58
CA ARG A 60 -3.11 -4.44 -4.56
C ARG A 60 -1.72 -4.09 -4.08
N ARG A 61 -0.79 -4.02 -5.02
CA ARG A 61 0.59 -3.60 -4.79
C ARG A 61 0.82 -2.27 -5.47
N TYR A 62 1.43 -1.35 -4.75
CA TYR A 62 1.85 -0.06 -5.26
C TYR A 62 3.34 0.15 -5.01
N ARG A 63 3.98 0.92 -5.88
CA ARG A 63 5.38 1.31 -5.79
C ARG A 63 5.47 2.82 -5.90
N TYR A 64 5.85 3.47 -4.82
CA TYR A 64 6.18 4.88 -4.81
C TYR A 64 7.65 5.04 -5.20
N ASP A 65 7.89 5.65 -6.36
CA ASP A 65 9.23 6.01 -6.79
C ASP A 65 9.66 7.29 -6.06
N ILE A 66 10.62 7.16 -5.15
CA ILE A 66 11.02 8.26 -4.26
C ILE A 66 11.63 9.44 -5.04
N PRO A 67 12.49 9.22 -6.05
CA PRO A 67 13.07 10.33 -6.82
C PRO A 67 12.05 11.14 -7.61
N SER A 68 11.07 10.48 -8.26
CA SER A 68 10.05 11.18 -9.06
C SER A 68 8.81 11.59 -8.27
N GLY A 69 8.60 11.03 -7.08
CA GLY A 69 7.38 11.24 -6.30
C GLY A 69 6.13 10.60 -6.91
N THR A 70 6.29 9.60 -7.78
CA THR A 70 5.19 8.99 -8.53
C THR A 70 4.76 7.66 -7.91
N LEU A 71 3.46 7.45 -7.76
CA LEU A 71 2.89 6.18 -7.31
C LEU A 71 2.46 5.32 -8.49
N HIS A 72 3.10 4.16 -8.65
CA HIS A 72 2.83 3.19 -9.71
C HIS A 72 2.01 2.02 -9.18
N PHE A 73 0.98 1.63 -9.93
CA PHE A 73 0.27 0.38 -9.68
C PHE A 73 1.13 -0.81 -10.15
N ALA A 74 1.35 -1.79 -9.27
CA ALA A 74 2.21 -2.94 -9.48
C ALA A 74 1.45 -4.27 -9.48
N GLY A 75 0.15 -4.22 -9.75
CA GLY A 75 -0.72 -5.37 -9.92
C GLY A 75 -1.65 -5.64 -8.74
N GLU A 76 -2.60 -6.54 -8.99
CA GLU A 76 -3.58 -6.96 -8.02
C GLU A 76 -3.88 -8.46 -8.12
N GLU A 77 -4.36 -9.02 -7.02
CA GLU A 77 -4.78 -10.42 -6.93
C GLU A 77 -5.98 -10.55 -5.98
N PRO A 78 -6.92 -11.46 -6.27
CA PRO A 78 -8.04 -11.70 -5.37
C PRO A 78 -7.58 -12.39 -4.09
N ILE A 79 -8.21 -12.05 -2.96
CA ILE A 79 -7.91 -12.67 -1.67
C ILE A 79 -9.07 -13.50 -1.14
N SER A 80 -8.73 -14.49 -0.32
CA SER A 80 -9.71 -15.34 0.34
C SER A 80 -10.38 -14.62 1.52
N GLY A 81 -11.57 -15.09 1.91
CA GLY A 81 -12.25 -14.58 3.10
C GLY A 81 -11.49 -14.84 4.40
N ALA A 82 -10.67 -15.90 4.47
CA ALA A 82 -9.81 -16.17 5.62
C ALA A 82 -8.70 -15.12 5.74
N GLU A 83 -8.09 -14.78 4.62
CA GLU A 83 -7.08 -13.74 4.54
C GLU A 83 -7.64 -12.36 4.92
N LEU A 84 -8.83 -12.02 4.40
CA LEU A 84 -9.50 -10.77 4.75
C LEU A 84 -9.74 -10.63 6.27
N ARG A 85 -10.11 -11.72 6.94
CA ARG A 85 -10.28 -11.70 8.40
C ARG A 85 -8.98 -11.39 9.12
N SER A 86 -7.87 -11.99 8.69
CA SER A 86 -6.53 -11.70 9.24
C SER A 86 -6.16 -10.23 9.02
N VAL A 87 -6.38 -9.73 7.81
CA VAL A 87 -6.10 -8.33 7.44
C VAL A 87 -6.91 -7.34 8.27
N ARG A 88 -8.17 -7.62 8.56
CA ARG A 88 -9.00 -6.74 9.41
C ARG A 88 -8.51 -6.67 10.86
N GLN A 89 -7.83 -7.70 11.34
CA GLN A 89 -7.30 -7.75 12.71
C GLN A 89 -5.92 -7.08 12.84
N GLN A 90 -5.11 -7.10 11.78
CA GLN A 90 -3.68 -6.74 11.84
C GLN A 90 -3.32 -5.55 10.95
N GLY A 91 -4.10 -5.27 9.91
CA GLY A 91 -3.82 -4.24 8.93
C GLY A 91 -4.07 -2.83 9.48
N ARG A 92 -3.25 -1.88 9.03
CA ARG A 92 -3.45 -0.46 9.30
C ARG A 92 -4.49 0.11 8.35
N ARG A 93 -5.43 0.89 8.86
CA ARG A 93 -6.37 1.60 8.01
C ARG A 93 -5.66 2.74 7.27
N LEU A 94 -5.92 2.87 5.96
CA LEU A 94 -5.36 3.96 5.15
C LEU A 94 -5.83 5.32 5.66
#